data_AF-A0A923KRF1-F1
#
_entry.id   AF-A0A923KRF1-F1
#
_cell.length_a   1.000
_cell.length_b   1.000
_cell.length_c   1.000
_cell.angle_alpha   90.00
_cell.angle_beta   90.00
_cell.angle_gamma   90.00
#
_symmetry.space_group_name_H-M   'P 1'
#
loop_
_entity.id
_entity.type
_entity.pdbx_description
1 polymer ?
#
loop_
_entity_poly.entity_id
_entity_poly.type
_entity_poly.pdbx_seq_one_letter_code
_entity_poly.pdbx_strand_id
1 'polypeptide(L)'
;MQNFFLPASELQHHHALSCKAPVTADISALAKPIAIMALRSLYAELVLYPKPGLVSLRDNGSHTDMTATTFFRSLFSLRHYFLAMANAGIGDGDFQTLKNLGIVAEQQMLRATHGVNTHRGAIFCLGLLCAAAGRCLSQGVALRAQNIRAALLEHWGAELLAHSNAALKLIANQQTKSHGLQVAQNYAISGAREEAAAGFPSVFELALPRLMQSLDQGRSQTEAQIDSLFALMAHMHDTNLYYRGGVAAAEFSRQSARAFLAAGGTEQTDWLAQAEHCHREFVQRRFSPGGAADLLAASWFIYQVQQMPLPPAYA
;
A
#
# COMPACT_ATOMS: atom_id res chain seq x y z
N MET A 1 40.22 -40.17 50.25
CA MET A 1 39.57 -39.35 49.20
C MET A 1 38.26 -40.04 48.81
N GLN A 2 37.26 -40.10 49.71
CA GLN A 2 35.90 -39.49 49.57
C GLN A 2 35.42 -39.38 48.10
N ASN A 3 34.54 -40.29 47.62
CA ASN A 3 33.05 -40.25 47.63
C ASN A 3 32.47 -39.17 46.68
N PHE A 4 31.42 -39.30 45.84
CA PHE A 4 30.28 -40.25 45.71
C PHE A 4 29.55 -39.99 44.35
N PHE A 5 28.59 -40.85 44.01
CA PHE A 5 27.65 -40.85 42.86
C PHE A 5 26.74 -39.58 42.68
N LEU A 6 26.41 -39.24 41.40
CA LEU A 6 25.17 -38.70 40.73
C LEU A 6 24.28 -37.62 41.43
N PRO A 7 23.34 -36.88 40.75
CA PRO A 7 22.72 -37.09 39.42
C PRO A 7 22.49 -35.81 38.53
N ALA A 8 21.74 -36.00 37.44
CA ALA A 8 21.34 -35.02 36.43
C ALA A 8 20.30 -33.97 36.90
N SER A 9 20.63 -32.70 36.67
CA SER A 9 19.76 -31.53 36.48
C SER A 9 20.72 -30.38 36.11
N GLU A 10 20.63 -29.70 34.98
CA GLU A 10 19.77 -28.52 34.85
C GLU A 10 19.55 -28.21 33.36
N LEU A 11 18.31 -28.38 32.96
CA LEU A 11 17.70 -27.78 31.78
C LEU A 11 17.35 -26.33 32.11
N GLN A 12 17.43 -25.48 31.08
CA GLN A 12 16.78 -24.17 30.95
C GLN A 12 17.39 -23.03 31.77
N HIS A 13 17.89 -21.99 31.08
CA HIS A 13 17.44 -20.60 31.24
C HIS A 13 18.27 -19.66 30.35
N HIS A 14 17.69 -19.24 29.22
CA HIS A 14 17.74 -17.85 28.72
C HIS A 14 16.71 -17.69 27.58
N HIS A 15 15.44 -17.84 27.94
CA HIS A 15 14.32 -17.27 27.19
C HIS A 15 13.56 -16.38 28.16
N ALA A 16 13.87 -15.09 28.16
CA ALA A 16 13.02 -14.06 28.77
C ALA A 16 12.21 -13.40 27.66
N LEU A 17 11.33 -14.17 27.02
CA LEU A 17 10.16 -13.61 26.34
C LEU A 17 9.12 -13.38 27.43
N SER A 18 9.14 -12.16 27.95
CA SER A 18 8.22 -11.68 28.98
C SER A 18 6.77 -11.82 28.52
N CYS A 19 6.00 -12.53 29.34
CA CYS A 19 4.54 -12.60 29.46
C CYS A 19 3.69 -11.96 28.36
N LYS A 20 3.02 -12.81 27.54
CA LYS A 20 1.81 -12.43 26.80
C LYS A 20 0.73 -12.01 27.80
N ALA A 21 0.55 -10.70 27.98
CA ALA A 21 -0.65 -10.16 28.61
C ALA A 21 -1.89 -10.64 27.81
N PRO A 22 -3.03 -10.89 28.46
CA PRO A 22 -4.25 -11.26 27.75
C PRO A 22 -4.60 -10.14 26.75
N VAL A 23 -4.89 -10.51 25.51
CA VAL A 23 -5.45 -9.61 24.49
C VAL A 23 -6.84 -9.19 24.97
N THR A 24 -6.90 -8.21 25.85
CA THR A 24 -8.15 -7.67 26.37
C THR A 24 -8.74 -6.72 25.34
N ALA A 25 -10.06 -6.53 25.37
CA ALA A 25 -10.86 -5.77 24.42
C ALA A 25 -10.35 -4.34 24.09
N ASP A 26 -9.41 -3.81 24.87
CA ASP A 26 -8.75 -2.52 24.70
C ASP A 26 -7.84 -2.48 23.45
N ILE A 27 -7.09 -3.54 23.15
CA ILE A 27 -6.17 -3.54 22.00
C ILE A 27 -6.93 -3.58 20.67
N SER A 28 -8.08 -4.26 20.60
CA SER A 28 -8.96 -4.27 19.42
C SER A 28 -9.54 -2.88 19.12
N ALA A 29 -9.74 -2.04 20.14
CA ALA A 29 -10.15 -0.64 19.94
C ALA A 29 -9.07 0.18 19.21
N LEU A 30 -7.79 -0.20 19.35
CA LEU A 30 -6.65 0.44 18.68
C LEU A 30 -6.58 0.15 17.17
N ALA A 31 -7.25 -0.91 16.70
CA ALA A 31 -7.33 -1.24 15.28
C ALA A 31 -8.21 -0.25 14.49
N LYS A 32 -9.17 0.39 15.17
CA LYS A 32 -10.15 1.26 14.53
C LYS A 32 -9.54 2.55 13.95
N PRO A 33 -8.65 3.28 14.66
CA PRO A 33 -7.91 4.39 14.06
C PRO A 33 -7.13 4.02 12.78
N ILE A 34 -6.42 2.87 12.79
CA ILE A 34 -5.69 2.36 11.62
C ILE A 34 -6.66 2.19 10.43
N ALA A 35 -7.80 1.52 10.64
CA ALA A 35 -8.78 1.31 9.59
C ALA A 35 -9.37 2.62 9.04
N ILE A 36 -9.64 3.60 9.91
CA ILE A 36 -10.13 4.93 9.52
C ILE A 36 -9.08 5.66 8.67
N MET A 37 -7.80 5.61 9.04
CA MET A 37 -6.72 6.24 8.28
C MET A 37 -6.53 5.59 6.91
N ALA A 38 -6.67 4.27 6.80
CA ALA A 38 -6.63 3.57 5.52
C ALA A 38 -7.78 4.05 4.58
N LEU A 39 -9.01 4.11 5.10
CA LEU A 39 -10.16 4.63 4.34
C LEU A 39 -9.99 6.09 3.95
N ARG A 40 -9.51 6.93 4.86
CA ARG A 40 -9.19 8.33 4.59
C ARG A 40 -8.13 8.47 3.50
N SER A 41 -7.21 7.52 3.40
CA SER A 41 -6.18 7.53 2.36
C SER A 41 -6.70 7.18 0.99
N LEU A 42 -7.62 6.22 0.88
CA LEU A 42 -8.34 5.97 -0.37
C LEU A 42 -9.19 7.18 -0.78
N TYR A 43 -9.87 7.81 0.18
CA TYR A 43 -10.63 9.02 -0.10
C TYR A 43 -9.72 10.17 -0.56
N ALA A 44 -8.59 10.38 0.11
CA ALA A 44 -7.63 11.43 -0.22
C ALA A 44 -7.05 11.23 -1.63
N GLU A 45 -6.74 10.00 -2.03
CA GLU A 45 -6.35 9.68 -3.42
C GLU A 45 -7.48 10.02 -4.39
N LEU A 46 -8.72 9.63 -4.11
CA LEU A 46 -9.86 9.85 -5.02
C LEU A 46 -10.11 11.35 -5.28
N VAL A 47 -10.05 12.17 -4.23
CA VAL A 47 -10.32 13.60 -4.33
C VAL A 47 -9.13 14.41 -4.84
N LEU A 48 -7.94 13.81 -4.91
CA LEU A 48 -6.75 14.48 -5.43
C LEU A 48 -6.93 14.85 -6.90
N TYR A 49 -6.56 16.08 -7.23
CA TYR A 49 -6.54 16.59 -8.60
C TYR A 49 -5.50 17.71 -8.72
N PRO A 50 -4.77 17.81 -9.86
CA PRO A 50 -4.79 16.91 -11.03
C PRO A 50 -3.99 15.62 -10.80
N LYS A 51 -4.51 14.48 -11.27
CA LYS A 51 -3.81 13.19 -11.16
C LYS A 51 -3.71 12.51 -12.53
N PRO A 52 -2.52 12.41 -13.14
CA PRO A 52 -2.41 12.12 -14.56
C PRO A 52 -3.12 10.84 -15.03
N GLY A 53 -4.18 10.99 -15.83
CA GLY A 53 -4.96 9.87 -16.38
C GLY A 53 -5.71 9.01 -15.35
N LEU A 54 -5.78 9.41 -14.09
CA LEU A 54 -6.47 8.69 -13.00
C LEU A 54 -7.87 9.26 -12.76
N VAL A 55 -8.78 8.43 -12.23
CA VAL A 55 -10.18 8.80 -11.95
C VAL A 55 -10.25 9.75 -10.76
N SER A 56 -10.75 10.97 -10.94
CA SER A 56 -10.95 11.96 -9.88
C SER A 56 -12.43 12.31 -9.69
N LEU A 57 -12.74 13.27 -8.81
CA LEU A 57 -14.08 13.86 -8.77
C LEU A 57 -14.40 14.75 -9.98
N ARG A 58 -13.39 15.19 -10.74
CA ARG A 58 -13.59 16.05 -11.92
C ARG A 58 -13.89 15.24 -13.17
N ASP A 59 -13.23 14.11 -13.35
CA ASP A 59 -13.33 13.26 -14.55
C ASP A 59 -12.88 11.82 -14.28
N ASN A 60 -13.12 10.95 -15.26
CA ASN A 60 -12.74 9.53 -15.19
C ASN A 60 -11.29 9.27 -15.65
N GLY A 61 -10.49 10.31 -15.87
CA GLY A 61 -9.18 10.20 -16.47
C GLY A 61 -9.19 9.37 -17.76
N SER A 62 -8.30 8.38 -17.82
CA SER A 62 -8.12 7.49 -18.98
C SER A 62 -9.07 6.29 -19.01
N HIS A 63 -10.10 6.26 -18.16
CA HIS A 63 -10.97 5.12 -17.97
C HIS A 63 -12.37 5.36 -18.54
N THR A 64 -12.96 4.30 -19.10
CA THR A 64 -14.34 4.29 -19.61
C THR A 64 -15.26 3.40 -18.78
N ASP A 65 -14.68 2.58 -17.90
CA ASP A 65 -15.33 1.54 -17.10
C ASP A 65 -15.47 1.91 -15.62
N MET A 66 -14.76 2.94 -15.15
CA MET A 66 -14.80 3.42 -13.76
C MET A 66 -14.97 4.93 -13.66
N THR A 67 -15.66 5.35 -12.59
CA THR A 67 -15.94 6.74 -12.25
C THR A 67 -15.73 6.97 -10.76
N ALA A 68 -15.78 8.23 -10.29
CA ALA A 68 -15.77 8.53 -8.87
C ALA A 68 -16.85 7.77 -8.08
N THR A 69 -18.04 7.59 -8.66
CA THR A 69 -19.13 6.80 -8.06
C THR A 69 -18.72 5.35 -7.87
N THR A 70 -18.01 4.75 -8.84
CA THR A 70 -17.49 3.38 -8.72
C THR A 70 -16.47 3.29 -7.58
N PHE A 71 -15.59 4.28 -7.44
CA PHE A 71 -14.62 4.36 -6.34
C PHE A 71 -15.30 4.52 -4.97
N PHE A 72 -16.36 5.32 -4.86
CA PHE A 72 -17.13 5.43 -3.61
C PHE A 72 -17.78 4.11 -3.21
N ARG A 73 -18.40 3.38 -4.16
CA ARG A 73 -18.96 2.05 -3.90
C ARG A 73 -17.89 1.08 -3.38
N SER A 74 -16.72 1.11 -4.01
CA SER A 74 -15.55 0.35 -3.59
C SER A 74 -15.12 0.70 -2.16
N LEU A 75 -14.87 1.97 -1.87
CA LEU A 75 -14.47 2.46 -0.54
C LEU A 75 -15.46 2.02 0.55
N PHE A 76 -16.76 2.12 0.27
CA PHE A 76 -17.80 1.72 1.22
C PHE A 76 -17.86 0.21 1.46
N SER A 77 -17.53 -0.62 0.46
CA SER A 77 -17.43 -2.07 0.62
C SER A 77 -16.22 -2.49 1.47
N LEU A 78 -15.15 -1.69 1.45
CA LEU A 78 -13.88 -2.01 2.13
C LEU A 78 -13.79 -1.52 3.58
N ARG A 79 -14.83 -0.89 4.13
CA ARG A 79 -14.80 -0.30 5.49
C ARG A 79 -14.40 -1.28 6.59
N HIS A 80 -14.92 -2.50 6.53
CA HIS A 80 -14.63 -3.53 7.53
C HIS A 80 -13.35 -4.30 7.25
N TYR A 81 -12.88 -4.29 6.00
CA TYR A 81 -11.68 -5.02 5.60
C TYR A 81 -10.43 -4.49 6.31
N PHE A 82 -10.21 -3.17 6.31
CA PHE A 82 -9.01 -2.61 6.95
C PHE A 82 -8.99 -2.81 8.47
N LEU A 83 -10.17 -2.83 9.10
CA LEU A 83 -10.30 -3.19 10.52
C LEU A 83 -9.92 -4.66 10.75
N ALA A 84 -10.38 -5.56 9.89
CA ALA A 84 -10.04 -6.98 9.96
C ALA A 84 -8.52 -7.22 9.77
N MET A 85 -7.89 -6.50 8.83
CA MET A 85 -6.43 -6.58 8.62
C MET A 85 -5.64 -6.09 9.83
N ALA A 86 -6.01 -4.94 10.40
CA ALA A 86 -5.37 -4.43 11.62
C ALA A 86 -5.55 -5.38 12.81
N ASN A 87 -6.76 -5.93 12.99
CA ASN A 87 -7.02 -6.95 14.02
C ASN A 87 -6.24 -8.24 13.80
N ALA A 88 -6.07 -8.69 12.54
CA ALA A 88 -5.25 -9.84 12.24
C ALA A 88 -3.78 -9.59 12.60
N GLY A 89 -3.27 -8.38 12.36
CA GLY A 89 -1.94 -7.96 12.82
C GLY A 89 -1.79 -7.98 14.35
N ILE A 90 -2.76 -7.41 15.05
CA ILE A 90 -2.81 -7.42 16.53
C ILE A 90 -2.80 -8.85 17.08
N GLY A 91 -3.61 -9.72 16.47
CA GLY A 91 -3.77 -11.11 16.85
C GLY A 91 -2.64 -12.04 16.39
N ASP A 92 -1.54 -11.50 15.85
CA ASP A 92 -0.39 -12.28 15.39
C ASP A 92 -0.76 -13.29 14.28
N GLY A 93 -1.70 -12.91 13.42
CA GLY A 93 -2.22 -13.75 12.34
C GLY A 93 -1.17 -14.10 11.29
N ASP A 94 -1.27 -15.31 10.74
CA ASP A 94 -0.38 -15.79 9.68
C ASP A 94 -0.70 -15.14 8.31
N PHE A 95 0.21 -15.34 7.34
CA PHE A 95 0.01 -14.82 5.99
C PHE A 95 -1.27 -15.37 5.32
N GLN A 96 -1.65 -16.61 5.62
CA GLN A 96 -2.83 -17.23 5.02
C GLN A 96 -4.13 -16.54 5.50
N THR A 97 -4.17 -16.09 6.75
CA THR A 97 -5.26 -15.27 7.30
C THR A 97 -5.37 -13.95 6.54
N LEU A 98 -4.25 -13.22 6.39
CA LEU A 98 -4.22 -11.95 5.64
C LEU A 98 -4.67 -12.13 4.19
N LYS A 99 -4.19 -13.18 3.53
CA LYS A 99 -4.55 -13.52 2.16
C LYS A 99 -6.04 -13.81 2.01
N ASN A 100 -6.63 -14.57 2.92
CA ASN A 100 -8.06 -14.88 2.89
C ASN A 100 -8.91 -13.62 3.07
N LEU A 101 -8.53 -12.73 3.98
CA LEU A 101 -9.18 -11.43 4.15
C LEU A 101 -9.11 -10.59 2.87
N GLY A 102 -7.94 -10.53 2.23
CA GLY A 102 -7.76 -9.83 0.96
C GLY A 102 -8.61 -10.39 -0.18
N ILE A 103 -8.73 -11.72 -0.30
CA ILE A 103 -9.57 -12.37 -1.31
C ILE A 103 -11.05 -12.01 -1.10
N VAL A 104 -11.54 -12.07 0.14
CA VAL A 104 -12.93 -11.71 0.46
C VAL A 104 -13.18 -10.23 0.15
N ALA A 105 -12.25 -9.35 0.51
CA ALA A 105 -12.35 -7.92 0.22
C ALA A 105 -12.37 -7.62 -1.28
N GLU A 106 -11.53 -8.30 -2.08
CA GLU A 106 -11.53 -8.18 -3.53
C GLU A 106 -12.89 -8.58 -4.11
N GLN A 107 -13.47 -9.70 -3.65
CA GLN A 107 -14.79 -10.14 -4.09
C GLN A 107 -15.91 -9.17 -3.71
N GLN A 108 -15.85 -8.61 -2.49
CA GLN A 108 -16.81 -7.61 -2.03
C GLN A 108 -16.73 -6.32 -2.85
N MET A 109 -15.51 -5.85 -3.11
CA MET A 109 -15.26 -4.72 -4.00
C MET A 109 -15.86 -4.98 -5.38
N LEU A 110 -15.47 -6.08 -6.03
CA LEU A 110 -15.95 -6.42 -7.37
C LEU A 110 -17.48 -6.53 -7.42
N ARG A 111 -18.11 -7.09 -6.38
CA ARG A 111 -19.58 -7.12 -6.30
C ARG A 111 -20.17 -5.72 -6.21
N ALA A 112 -19.61 -4.85 -5.37
CA ALA A 112 -20.09 -3.47 -5.19
C ALA A 112 -19.86 -2.59 -6.43
N THR A 113 -18.87 -2.91 -7.26
CA THR A 113 -18.49 -2.16 -8.46
C THR A 113 -18.93 -2.83 -9.77
N HIS A 114 -19.79 -3.84 -9.70
CA HIS A 114 -20.27 -4.60 -10.89
C HIS A 114 -19.13 -5.19 -11.75
N GLY A 115 -18.09 -5.70 -11.10
CA GLY A 115 -16.94 -6.34 -11.73
C GLY A 115 -15.79 -5.39 -12.08
N VAL A 116 -15.92 -4.10 -11.78
CA VAL A 116 -14.89 -3.11 -12.11
C VAL A 116 -13.79 -3.09 -11.04
N ASN A 117 -12.54 -3.27 -11.47
CA ASN A 117 -11.39 -3.22 -10.59
C ASN A 117 -11.03 -1.77 -10.24
N THR A 118 -11.30 -1.34 -9.01
CA THR A 118 -11.05 0.04 -8.54
C THR A 118 -9.89 0.14 -7.55
N HIS A 119 -9.84 -0.74 -6.55
CA HIS A 119 -8.88 -0.68 -5.44
C HIS A 119 -8.18 -2.02 -5.21
N ARG A 120 -8.03 -2.90 -6.21
CA ARG A 120 -7.41 -4.22 -5.97
C ARG A 120 -5.97 -4.12 -5.47
N GLY A 121 -5.15 -3.24 -6.06
CA GLY A 121 -3.79 -3.02 -5.59
C GLY A 121 -3.77 -2.38 -4.20
N ALA A 122 -4.61 -1.36 -3.98
CA ALA A 122 -4.82 -0.77 -2.67
C ALA A 122 -5.25 -1.77 -1.58
N ILE A 123 -6.17 -2.70 -1.86
CA ILE A 123 -6.57 -3.79 -0.94
C ILE A 123 -5.32 -4.54 -0.48
N PHE A 124 -4.46 -4.91 -1.41
CA PHE A 124 -3.24 -5.63 -1.11
C PHE A 124 -2.23 -4.78 -0.30
N CYS A 125 -1.84 -3.61 -0.83
CA CYS A 125 -0.81 -2.77 -0.23
C CYS A 125 -1.24 -2.19 1.12
N LEU A 126 -2.39 -1.48 1.18
CA LEU A 126 -2.89 -0.91 2.43
C LEU A 126 -3.30 -1.99 3.42
N GLY A 127 -3.86 -3.12 2.96
CA GLY A 127 -4.21 -4.22 3.83
C GLY A 127 -2.99 -4.75 4.61
N LEU A 128 -1.90 -5.04 3.90
CA LEU A 128 -0.65 -5.52 4.53
C LEU A 128 -0.06 -4.48 5.50
N LEU A 129 -0.07 -3.19 5.14
CA LEU A 129 0.41 -2.14 6.02
C LEU A 129 -0.49 -1.93 7.25
N CYS A 130 -1.81 -2.12 7.14
CA CYS A 130 -2.72 -2.15 8.28
C CYS A 130 -2.39 -3.30 9.24
N ALA A 131 -2.11 -4.50 8.70
CA ALA A 131 -1.71 -5.63 9.52
C ALA A 131 -0.36 -5.37 10.23
N ALA A 132 0.62 -4.83 9.52
CA ALA A 132 1.90 -4.46 10.11
C ALA A 132 1.78 -3.41 11.22
N ALA A 133 0.97 -2.36 11.01
CA ALA A 133 0.68 -1.37 12.04
C ALA A 133 -0.03 -1.99 13.26
N GLY A 134 -1.01 -2.89 13.03
CA GLY A 134 -1.67 -3.62 14.11
C GLY A 134 -0.70 -4.48 14.93
N ARG A 135 0.26 -5.14 14.27
CA ARG A 135 1.31 -5.91 14.94
C ARG A 135 2.22 -5.03 15.79
N CYS A 136 2.64 -3.87 15.29
CA CYS A 136 3.42 -2.94 16.10
C CYS A 136 2.69 -2.55 17.39
N LEU A 137 1.38 -2.29 17.31
CA LEU A 137 0.58 -1.95 18.49
C LEU A 137 0.51 -3.08 19.52
N SER A 138 0.29 -4.33 19.08
CA SER A 138 0.23 -5.46 20.03
C SER A 138 1.56 -5.73 20.74
N GLN A 139 2.67 -5.26 20.15
CA GLN A 139 4.02 -5.35 20.71
C GLN A 139 4.46 -4.09 21.49
N GLY A 140 3.60 -3.06 21.60
CA GLY A 140 3.97 -1.79 22.23
C GLY A 140 5.02 -0.99 21.45
N VAL A 141 5.19 -1.27 20.16
CA VAL A 141 6.16 -0.63 19.28
C VAL A 141 5.53 0.61 18.63
N ALA A 142 6.22 1.76 18.73
CA ALA A 142 5.76 3.01 18.12
C ALA A 142 5.53 2.85 16.61
N LEU A 143 4.47 3.46 16.09
CA LEU A 143 4.04 3.36 14.69
C LEU A 143 4.89 4.18 13.70
N ARG A 144 6.20 4.27 13.93
CA ARG A 144 7.14 4.90 13.00
C ARG A 144 7.21 4.09 11.72
N ALA A 145 7.39 4.76 10.58
CA ALA A 145 7.46 4.13 9.26
C ALA A 145 8.41 2.93 9.20
N GLN A 146 9.62 3.09 9.76
CA GLN A 146 10.64 2.03 9.84
C GLN A 146 10.18 0.80 10.65
N ASN A 147 9.43 1.01 11.73
CA ASN A 147 8.94 -0.07 12.60
C ASN A 147 7.81 -0.85 11.90
N ILE A 148 6.92 -0.16 11.19
CA ILE A 148 5.86 -0.79 10.40
C ILE A 148 6.48 -1.62 9.28
N ARG A 149 7.47 -1.07 8.56
CA ARG A 149 8.21 -1.80 7.52
C ARG A 149 8.91 -3.04 8.07
N ALA A 150 9.60 -2.90 9.21
CA ALA A 150 10.27 -4.02 9.87
C ALA A 150 9.26 -5.10 10.29
N ALA A 151 8.16 -4.73 10.96
CA ALA A 151 7.13 -5.67 11.38
C ALA A 151 6.50 -6.44 10.21
N LEU A 152 6.33 -5.80 9.05
CA LEU A 152 5.88 -6.46 7.82
C LEU A 152 6.87 -7.54 7.37
N LEU A 153 8.14 -7.18 7.24
CA LEU A 153 9.19 -8.04 6.70
C LEU A 153 9.54 -9.19 7.66
N GLU A 154 9.63 -8.91 8.95
CA GLU A 154 9.96 -9.91 9.98
C GLU A 154 8.88 -10.98 10.11
N HIS A 155 7.60 -10.62 9.94
CA HIS A 155 6.49 -11.54 10.22
C HIS A 155 5.89 -12.20 8.97
N TRP A 156 5.88 -11.51 7.82
CA TRP A 156 5.30 -12.04 6.58
C TRP A 156 6.25 -12.00 5.38
N GLY A 157 7.50 -11.55 5.54
CA GLY A 157 8.42 -11.33 4.42
C GLY A 157 8.76 -12.60 3.64
N ALA A 158 8.97 -13.72 4.34
CA ALA A 158 9.29 -15.01 3.70
C ALA A 158 8.12 -15.52 2.84
N GLU A 159 6.90 -15.45 3.35
CA GLU A 159 5.68 -15.85 2.65
C GLU A 159 5.35 -14.90 1.51
N LEU A 160 5.55 -13.60 1.67
CA LEU A 160 5.40 -12.60 0.60
C LEU A 160 6.37 -12.88 -0.54
N LEU A 161 7.63 -13.17 -0.24
CA LEU A 161 8.64 -13.55 -1.24
C LEU A 161 8.27 -14.86 -1.95
N ALA A 162 7.87 -15.88 -1.20
CA ALA A 162 7.41 -17.15 -1.77
C ALA A 162 6.17 -16.95 -2.67
N HIS A 163 5.21 -16.12 -2.24
CA HIS A 163 4.00 -15.80 -2.98
C HIS A 163 4.29 -15.04 -4.28
N SER A 164 5.21 -14.08 -4.23
CA SER A 164 5.69 -13.34 -5.41
C SER A 164 6.37 -14.27 -6.42
N ASN A 165 7.30 -15.11 -5.97
CA ASN A 165 7.99 -16.08 -6.82
C ASN A 165 7.04 -17.10 -7.47
N ALA A 166 6.03 -17.57 -6.72
CA ALA A 166 5.01 -18.47 -7.26
C ALA A 166 4.17 -17.79 -8.36
N ALA A 167 3.83 -16.51 -8.18
CA ALA A 167 3.09 -15.74 -9.18
C ALA A 167 3.89 -15.58 -10.48
N LEU A 168 5.17 -15.20 -10.38
CA LEU A 168 6.05 -15.05 -11.55
C LEU A 168 6.18 -16.36 -12.35
N LYS A 169 6.32 -17.49 -11.67
CA LYS A 169 6.35 -18.82 -12.33
C LYS A 169 5.04 -19.13 -13.06
N LEU A 170 3.89 -18.81 -12.46
CA LEU A 170 2.58 -19.02 -13.09
C LEU A 170 2.43 -18.15 -14.34
N ILE A 171 2.84 -16.89 -14.28
CA ILE A 171 2.80 -15.97 -15.42
C ILE A 171 3.69 -16.48 -16.56
N ALA A 172 4.93 -16.88 -16.26
CA ALA A 172 5.84 -17.46 -17.24
C ALA A 172 5.24 -18.71 -17.92
N ASN A 173 4.54 -19.56 -17.17
CA ASN A 173 3.91 -20.76 -17.71
C ASN A 173 2.63 -20.45 -18.53
N GLN A 174 1.87 -19.42 -18.17
CA GLN A 174 0.61 -19.02 -18.82
C GLN A 174 0.80 -18.24 -20.13
N GLN A 175 2.00 -17.73 -20.42
CA GLN A 175 2.36 -17.11 -21.70
C GLN A 175 2.06 -18.01 -22.92
N THR A 176 1.86 -19.30 -22.70
CA THR A 176 1.58 -20.29 -23.76
C THR A 176 0.09 -20.51 -24.07
N LYS A 177 -0.89 -20.03 -23.26
CA LYS A 177 -2.29 -20.50 -23.34
C LYS A 177 -3.44 -19.51 -23.02
N SER A 178 -3.21 -18.22 -22.76
CA SER A 178 -4.24 -17.34 -22.16
C SER A 178 -4.55 -16.04 -22.94
N HIS A 179 -5.80 -15.57 -22.84
CA HIS A 179 -6.27 -14.28 -23.37
C HIS A 179 -5.53 -13.09 -22.71
N GLY A 180 -5.02 -12.15 -23.53
CA GLY A 180 -4.12 -11.07 -23.09
C GLY A 180 -4.59 -10.20 -21.91
N LEU A 181 -5.91 -10.03 -21.73
CA LEU A 181 -6.49 -9.30 -20.57
C LEU A 181 -6.25 -10.01 -19.23
N GLN A 182 -6.31 -11.34 -19.19
CA GLN A 182 -6.09 -12.12 -17.97
C GLN A 182 -4.59 -12.14 -17.61
N VAL A 183 -3.73 -12.28 -18.61
CA VAL A 183 -2.28 -12.17 -18.45
C VAL A 183 -1.89 -10.79 -17.92
N ALA A 184 -2.48 -9.73 -18.47
CA ALA A 184 -2.24 -8.35 -18.02
C ALA A 184 -2.65 -8.10 -16.56
N GLN A 185 -3.81 -8.60 -16.14
CA GLN A 185 -4.23 -8.53 -14.74
C GLN A 185 -3.25 -9.26 -13.83
N ASN A 186 -2.76 -10.43 -14.24
CA ASN A 186 -1.77 -11.19 -13.47
C ASN A 186 -0.42 -10.44 -13.34
N TYR A 187 0.01 -9.74 -14.39
CA TYR A 187 1.19 -8.87 -14.33
C TYR A 187 1.01 -7.69 -13.38
N ALA A 188 -0.16 -7.04 -13.39
CA ALA A 188 -0.41 -5.91 -12.49
C ALA A 188 -0.36 -6.31 -11.01
N ILE A 189 -0.89 -7.48 -10.69
CA ILE A 189 -0.81 -8.05 -9.35
C ILE A 189 0.63 -8.47 -9.02
N SER A 190 1.42 -8.94 -10.00
CA SER A 190 2.84 -9.27 -9.81
C SER A 190 3.62 -8.07 -9.29
N GLY A 191 3.45 -6.88 -9.90
CA GLY A 191 4.14 -5.66 -9.46
C GLY A 191 3.84 -5.30 -8.00
N ALA A 192 2.58 -5.40 -7.58
CA ALA A 192 2.21 -5.16 -6.18
C ALA A 192 2.81 -6.21 -5.22
N ARG A 193 2.88 -7.48 -5.64
CA ARG A 193 3.51 -8.56 -4.86
C ARG A 193 5.02 -8.40 -4.72
N GLU A 194 5.68 -7.95 -5.78
CA GLU A 194 7.11 -7.65 -5.79
C GLU A 194 7.43 -6.48 -4.84
N GLU A 195 6.66 -5.39 -4.90
CA GLU A 195 6.75 -4.29 -3.94
C GLU A 195 6.59 -4.78 -2.49
N ALA A 196 5.57 -5.58 -2.19
CA ALA A 196 5.36 -6.10 -0.84
C ALA A 196 6.50 -7.03 -0.37
N ALA A 197 7.00 -7.91 -1.24
CA ALA A 197 8.11 -8.80 -0.92
C ALA A 197 9.43 -8.03 -0.64
N ALA A 198 9.62 -6.87 -1.27
CA ALA A 198 10.72 -5.95 -1.00
C ALA A 198 10.45 -4.99 0.18
N GLY A 199 9.29 -5.10 0.84
CA GLY A 199 8.90 -4.24 1.95
C GLY A 199 8.53 -2.83 1.52
N PHE A 200 7.88 -2.67 0.36
CA PHE A 200 7.36 -1.43 -0.21
C PHE A 200 8.39 -0.29 -0.34
N PRO A 201 9.53 -0.48 -1.02
CA PRO A 201 10.53 0.57 -1.21
C PRO A 201 9.92 1.83 -1.85
N SER A 202 8.97 1.69 -2.78
CA SER A 202 8.32 2.85 -3.40
C SER A 202 7.52 3.70 -2.39
N VAL A 203 6.97 3.10 -1.33
CA VAL A 203 6.32 3.82 -0.25
C VAL A 203 7.35 4.48 0.66
N PHE A 204 8.29 3.69 1.19
CA PHE A 204 9.16 4.13 2.28
C PHE A 204 10.38 4.95 1.85
N GLU A 205 10.84 4.79 0.60
CA GLU A 205 12.08 5.40 0.10
C GLU A 205 11.81 6.51 -0.94
N LEU A 206 10.62 6.53 -1.55
CA LEU A 206 10.28 7.52 -2.58
C LEU A 206 9.12 8.43 -2.15
N ALA A 207 7.93 7.84 -1.98
CA ALA A 207 6.70 8.60 -1.85
C ALA A 207 6.56 9.28 -0.49
N LEU A 208 6.79 8.55 0.61
CA LEU A 208 6.72 9.11 1.97
C LEU A 208 7.78 10.19 2.21
N PRO A 209 9.07 10.00 1.85
CA PRO A 209 10.07 11.07 1.98
C PRO A 209 9.70 12.32 1.18
N ARG A 210 9.23 12.17 -0.07
CA ARG A 210 8.81 13.33 -0.88
C ARG A 210 7.59 14.05 -0.28
N LEU A 211 6.61 13.29 0.20
CA LEU A 211 5.44 13.83 0.88
C LEU A 211 5.85 14.65 2.11
N MET A 212 6.69 14.08 2.99
CA MET A 212 7.16 14.75 4.21
C MET A 212 7.99 15.99 3.88
N GLN A 213 8.94 15.91 2.95
CA GLN A 213 9.71 17.06 2.47
C GLN A 213 8.80 18.21 2.03
N SER A 214 7.69 17.88 1.37
CA SER A 214 6.74 18.88 0.90
C SER A 214 6.00 19.58 2.02
N LEU A 215 5.51 18.81 2.98
CA LEU A 215 4.83 19.33 4.16
C LEU A 215 5.78 20.16 5.04
N ASP A 216 7.02 19.71 5.22
CA ASP A 216 8.04 20.40 6.01
C ASP A 216 8.44 21.76 5.39
N GLN A 217 8.30 21.89 4.07
CA GLN A 217 8.47 23.14 3.33
C GLN A 217 7.22 24.04 3.37
N GLY A 218 6.19 23.69 4.15
CA GLY A 218 4.98 24.49 4.31
C GLY A 218 3.96 24.33 3.18
N ARG A 219 4.15 23.36 2.27
CA ARG A 219 3.19 23.09 1.19
C ARG A 219 1.94 22.41 1.73
N SER A 220 0.82 22.62 1.07
CA SER A 220 -0.47 22.02 1.44
C SER A 220 -0.45 20.50 1.29
N GLN A 221 -1.41 19.82 1.92
CA GLN A 221 -1.61 18.38 1.74
C GLN A 221 -1.75 18.01 0.26
N THR A 222 -2.55 18.77 -0.50
CA THR A 222 -2.74 18.52 -1.94
C THR A 222 -1.41 18.60 -2.68
N GLU A 223 -0.64 19.65 -2.47
CA GLU A 223 0.66 19.84 -3.13
C GLU A 223 1.64 18.73 -2.77
N ALA A 224 1.72 18.34 -1.49
CA ALA A 224 2.56 17.25 -1.05
C ALA A 224 2.17 15.90 -1.66
N GLN A 225 0.87 15.63 -1.79
CA GLN A 225 0.38 14.40 -2.42
C GLN A 225 0.61 14.39 -3.94
N ILE A 226 0.52 15.55 -4.62
CA ILE A 226 0.89 15.68 -6.03
C ILE A 226 2.37 15.36 -6.22
N ASP A 227 3.23 15.99 -5.44
CA ASP A 227 4.67 15.75 -5.50
C ASP A 227 5.04 14.29 -5.25
N SER A 228 4.38 13.66 -4.27
CA SER A 228 4.54 12.24 -3.94
C SER A 228 4.08 11.34 -5.09
N LEU A 229 2.93 11.64 -5.71
CA LEU A 229 2.43 10.91 -6.88
C LEU A 229 3.41 10.98 -8.05
N PHE A 230 3.92 12.17 -8.34
CA PHE A 230 4.89 12.37 -9.41
C PHE A 230 6.23 11.68 -9.10
N ALA A 231 6.67 11.65 -7.83
CA ALA A 231 7.85 10.90 -7.43
C ALA A 231 7.70 9.39 -7.69
N LEU A 232 6.53 8.81 -7.38
CA LEU A 232 6.20 7.43 -7.72
C LEU A 232 6.27 7.22 -9.24
N MET A 233 5.53 8.03 -10.02
CA MET A 233 5.48 7.92 -11.49
C MET A 233 6.86 8.03 -12.16
N ALA A 234 7.80 8.78 -11.58
CA ALA A 234 9.14 8.99 -12.11
C ALA A 234 10.09 7.78 -11.94
N HIS A 235 9.80 6.88 -11.00
CA HIS A 235 10.75 5.85 -10.54
C HIS A 235 10.17 4.45 -10.48
N MET A 236 8.89 4.28 -10.14
CA MET A 236 8.31 2.95 -9.95
C MET A 236 7.96 2.28 -11.29
N HIS A 237 7.90 0.95 -11.27
CA HIS A 237 7.43 0.16 -12.41
C HIS A 237 5.92 -0.03 -12.33
N ASP A 238 5.17 0.92 -12.90
CA ASP A 238 3.70 0.81 -12.94
C ASP A 238 3.24 -0.11 -14.06
N THR A 239 2.90 -1.34 -13.68
CA THR A 239 2.36 -2.38 -14.55
C THR A 239 1.09 -1.97 -15.31
N ASN A 240 0.27 -1.04 -14.79
CA ASN A 240 -0.93 -0.57 -15.51
C ASN A 240 -0.55 0.23 -16.76
N LEU A 241 0.58 0.96 -16.73
CA LEU A 241 1.09 1.68 -17.90
C LEU A 241 1.60 0.70 -18.96
N TYR A 242 2.39 -0.30 -18.55
CA TYR A 242 2.89 -1.33 -19.47
C TYR A 242 1.74 -2.07 -20.16
N TYR A 243 0.63 -2.29 -19.46
CA TYR A 243 -0.56 -2.87 -20.07
C TYR A 243 -1.23 -1.93 -21.09
N ARG A 244 -1.42 -0.65 -20.74
CA ARG A 244 -2.18 0.30 -21.56
C ARG A 244 -1.43 0.79 -22.80
N GLY A 245 -0.10 0.88 -22.75
CA GLY A 245 0.68 1.35 -23.89
C GLY A 245 2.13 0.89 -23.89
N GLY A 246 2.44 -0.23 -23.22
CA GLY A 246 3.76 -0.84 -23.25
C GLY A 246 4.86 0.00 -22.63
N VAL A 247 6.09 -0.26 -23.06
CA VAL A 247 7.29 0.47 -22.63
C VAL A 247 7.17 1.96 -22.92
N ALA A 248 6.56 2.33 -24.05
CA ALA A 248 6.38 3.73 -24.43
C ALA A 248 5.50 4.50 -23.43
N ALA A 249 4.42 3.90 -22.91
CA ALA A 249 3.59 4.52 -21.87
C ALA A 249 4.35 4.68 -20.55
N ALA A 250 5.11 3.66 -20.15
CA ALA A 250 5.94 3.72 -18.94
C ALA A 250 7.03 4.80 -19.05
N GLU A 251 7.73 4.88 -20.18
CA GLU A 251 8.72 5.92 -20.45
C GLU A 251 8.11 7.31 -20.48
N PHE A 252 6.98 7.49 -21.18
CA PHE A 252 6.27 8.78 -21.21
C PHE A 252 5.91 9.24 -19.80
N SER A 253 5.40 8.34 -18.97
CA SER A 253 5.07 8.66 -17.58
C SER A 253 6.30 9.06 -16.77
N ARG A 254 7.39 8.28 -16.87
CA ARG A 254 8.64 8.58 -16.17
C ARG A 254 9.19 9.95 -16.57
N GLN A 255 9.24 10.22 -17.88
CA GLN A 255 9.79 11.48 -18.41
C GLN A 255 8.91 12.67 -18.02
N SER A 256 7.59 12.57 -18.17
CA SER A 256 6.66 13.63 -17.78
C SER A 256 6.77 13.94 -16.29
N ALA A 257 6.86 12.90 -15.46
CA ALA A 257 6.96 13.06 -14.02
C ALA A 257 8.31 13.65 -13.59
N ARG A 258 9.41 13.19 -14.18
CA ARG A 258 10.75 13.76 -13.94
C ARG A 258 10.83 15.21 -14.37
N ALA A 259 10.23 15.57 -15.51
CA ALA A 259 10.20 16.95 -15.98
C ALA A 259 9.47 17.88 -14.98
N PHE A 260 8.30 17.47 -14.50
CA PHE A 260 7.55 18.22 -13.48
C PHE A 260 8.37 18.40 -12.18
N LEU A 261 8.98 17.33 -11.68
CA LEU A 261 9.79 17.39 -10.46
C LEU A 261 11.07 18.22 -10.63
N ALA A 262 11.75 18.10 -11.79
CA ALA A 262 12.95 18.86 -12.12
C ALA A 262 12.66 20.35 -12.29
N ALA A 263 11.45 20.70 -12.73
CA ALA A 263 10.99 22.08 -12.79
C ALA A 263 10.73 22.67 -11.39
N GLY A 264 10.73 21.87 -10.32
CA GLY A 264 10.44 22.31 -8.94
C GLY A 264 9.14 21.75 -8.37
N GLY A 265 8.39 20.94 -9.13
CA GLY A 265 7.13 20.36 -8.70
C GLY A 265 6.13 21.43 -8.26
N THR A 266 5.45 21.17 -7.13
CA THR A 266 4.47 22.10 -6.56
C THR A 266 5.05 23.36 -5.92
N GLU A 267 6.37 23.54 -5.87
CA GLU A 267 6.98 24.81 -5.49
C GLU A 267 6.79 25.90 -6.57
N GLN A 268 6.60 25.50 -7.83
CA GLN A 268 6.44 26.43 -8.94
C GLN A 268 5.07 27.13 -8.92
N THR A 269 5.02 28.42 -9.23
CA THR A 269 3.75 29.17 -9.22
C THR A 269 2.73 28.67 -10.23
N ASP A 270 3.17 28.05 -11.33
CA ASP A 270 2.34 27.50 -12.40
C ASP A 270 2.20 25.97 -12.33
N TRP A 271 2.59 25.33 -11.20
CA TRP A 271 2.58 23.88 -11.04
C TRP A 271 1.24 23.24 -11.41
N LEU A 272 0.13 23.89 -11.05
CA LEU A 272 -1.21 23.38 -11.29
C LEU A 272 -1.49 23.26 -12.78
N ALA A 273 -1.14 24.28 -13.57
CA ALA A 273 -1.33 24.27 -15.02
C ALA A 273 -0.47 23.20 -15.70
N GLN A 274 0.77 23.01 -15.22
CA GLN A 274 1.66 21.95 -15.71
C GLN A 274 1.12 20.55 -15.38
N ALA A 275 0.65 20.33 -14.16
CA ALA A 275 0.10 19.05 -13.74
C ALA A 275 -1.25 18.74 -14.43
N GLU A 276 -2.09 19.75 -14.67
CA GLU A 276 -3.31 19.61 -15.47
C GLU A 276 -3.00 19.31 -16.94
N HIS A 277 -1.96 19.93 -17.51
CA HIS A 277 -1.49 19.62 -18.86
C HIS A 277 -1.01 18.16 -18.94
N CYS A 278 -0.16 17.73 -18.01
CA CYS A 278 0.28 16.34 -17.89
C CYS A 278 -0.93 15.38 -17.79
N HIS A 279 -1.92 15.73 -16.98
CA HIS A 279 -3.15 14.94 -16.89
C HIS A 279 -3.87 14.80 -18.23
N ARG A 280 -4.07 15.90 -18.97
CA ARG A 280 -4.71 15.85 -20.30
C ARG A 280 -3.92 14.99 -21.28
N GLU A 281 -2.59 15.07 -21.28
CA GLU A 281 -1.73 14.26 -22.14
C GLU A 281 -1.90 12.75 -21.87
N PHE A 282 -2.04 12.37 -20.59
CA PHE A 282 -2.31 10.99 -20.19
C PHE A 282 -3.70 10.54 -20.65
N VAL A 283 -4.73 11.38 -20.46
CA VAL A 283 -6.11 11.08 -20.89
C VAL A 283 -6.19 10.85 -22.39
N GLN A 284 -5.61 11.74 -23.20
CA GLN A 284 -5.58 11.61 -24.66
C GLN A 284 -4.91 10.31 -25.11
N ARG A 285 -3.87 9.86 -24.41
CA ARG A 285 -3.15 8.61 -24.70
C ARG A 285 -3.76 7.38 -24.04
N ARG A 286 -4.80 7.56 -23.22
CA ARG A 286 -5.43 6.52 -22.39
C ARG A 286 -4.45 5.83 -21.43
N PHE A 287 -3.45 6.56 -20.94
CA PHE A 287 -2.48 6.08 -19.96
C PHE A 287 -2.99 6.31 -18.54
N SER A 288 -2.77 5.34 -17.65
CA SER A 288 -3.19 5.46 -16.26
C SER A 288 -2.19 4.77 -15.32
N PRO A 289 -1.47 5.53 -14.47
CA PRO A 289 -0.55 5.01 -13.48
C PRO A 289 -1.29 4.55 -12.22
N GLY A 290 -2.10 3.51 -12.34
CA GLY A 290 -2.92 3.01 -11.22
C GLY A 290 -2.11 2.43 -10.06
N GLY A 291 -0.92 1.85 -10.33
CA GLY A 291 -0.05 1.35 -9.27
C GLY A 291 0.53 2.50 -8.45
N ALA A 292 0.87 3.62 -9.09
CA ALA A 292 1.29 4.83 -8.38
C ALA A 292 0.16 5.39 -7.50
N ALA A 293 -1.10 5.33 -7.95
CA ALA A 293 -2.24 5.75 -7.12
C ALA A 293 -2.41 4.88 -5.87
N ASP A 294 -2.33 3.55 -6.03
CA ASP A 294 -2.42 2.60 -4.91
C ASP A 294 -1.30 2.86 -3.87
N LEU A 295 -0.06 3.11 -4.33
CA LEU A 295 1.07 3.39 -3.45
C LEU A 295 1.07 4.81 -2.87
N LEU A 296 0.45 5.78 -3.54
CA LEU A 296 0.21 7.10 -2.98
C LEU A 296 -0.73 7.00 -1.77
N ALA A 297 -1.83 6.25 -1.90
CA ALA A 297 -2.73 5.99 -0.79
C ALA A 297 -2.01 5.28 0.37
N ALA A 298 -1.16 4.27 0.07
CA ALA A 298 -0.33 3.61 1.07
C ALA A 298 0.63 4.58 1.79
N SER A 299 1.22 5.53 1.05
CA SER A 299 2.16 6.50 1.61
C SER A 299 1.48 7.53 2.50
N TRP A 300 0.30 8.01 2.09
CA TRP A 300 -0.52 8.90 2.92
C TRP A 300 -1.05 8.19 4.18
N PHE A 301 -1.32 6.89 4.10
CA PHE A 301 -1.66 6.08 5.26
C PHE A 301 -0.50 6.03 6.26
N ILE A 302 0.71 5.69 5.83
CA ILE A 302 1.88 5.64 6.71
C ILE A 302 2.15 7.01 7.34
N TYR A 303 2.04 8.10 6.56
CA TYR A 303 2.18 9.45 7.07
C TYR A 303 1.17 9.79 8.19
N GLN A 304 -0.09 9.38 8.07
CA GLN A 304 -1.08 9.62 9.12
C GLN A 304 -0.83 8.75 10.36
N VAL A 305 -0.50 7.48 10.14
CA VAL A 305 -0.33 6.48 11.21
C VAL A 305 0.89 6.79 12.08
N GLN A 306 2.00 7.28 11.51
CA GLN A 306 3.19 7.65 12.28
C GLN A 306 2.98 8.84 13.24
N GLN A 307 1.90 9.60 13.06
CA GLN A 307 1.53 10.69 13.96
C GLN A 307 0.64 10.22 15.12
N MET A 308 0.26 8.94 15.15
CA MET A 308 -0.50 8.39 16.27
C MET A 308 0.40 8.22 17.50
N PRO A 309 -0.02 8.70 18.69
CA PRO A 309 0.68 8.39 19.92
C PRO A 309 0.56 6.89 20.23
N LEU A 310 1.54 6.36 20.96
CA LEU A 310 1.38 5.05 21.57
C LEU A 310 0.21 5.07 22.56
N PRO A 311 -0.57 3.98 22.67
CA PRO A 311 -1.61 3.87 23.68
C PRO A 311 -1.01 4.05 25.08
N PRO A 312 -1.72 4.67 26.04
CA PRO A 312 -1.23 4.89 27.40
C PRO A 312 -0.76 3.63 28.13
N ALA A 313 -1.28 2.45 27.75
CA ALA A 313 -0.83 1.17 28.29
C ALA A 313 0.63 0.82 27.95
N TYR A 314 1.26 1.56 27.03
CA TYR A 314 2.63 1.37 26.54
C TYR A 314 3.47 2.67 26.57
N ALA A 315 2.95 3.76 27.14
CA ALA A 315 3.64 5.05 27.28
C ALA A 315 4.34 5.16 28.63
#